data_AF-A0A822BAK0-F1
#
_entry.id   AF-A0A822BAK0-F1
#
_cell.length_a   1.000
_cell.length_b   1.000
_cell.length_c   1.000
_cell.angle_alpha   90.00
_cell.angle_beta   90.00
_cell.angle_gamma   90.00
#
_symmetry.space_group_name_H-M   'P 1'
#
loop_
_entity.id
_entity.type
_entity.pdbx_description
1 polymer ?
#
loop_
_entity_poly.entity_id
_entity_poly.type
_entity_poly.pdbx_seq_one_letter_code
_entity_poly.pdbx_strand_id
1 'polypeptide(L)'
;TKLIACIFFNMDGKTSTTSDITLFLSVINGSFILHCEDLVMLRFCLATYINIVKHFRNVFATNGYLLIMPTLFHVYSNVQSNQMLKKAIEYCCRQFYILHRIPFILQMLGSISQLFDSDQSTNIIDSNKIPQLCLFRLLIALEQTNIDAMYDNYFILELVKNDSLTRHRTFNVPTGNTSVVGVLGQGTLIAPTVIKSLDFCYADDDTIFTLLNCFDVCVTVVAYASDSVRSLQMLNVIDILLPKYLEYLKDYTNKNDIQKCGRNEFKQIEKLSITIKTLINTSEWLTRTFTEPKCDTPLDGIYKFSRTSYRLPSIAIDDDSTNRFIDDRTKSRTQDTDELKQASEFRWPRDTLLSIISTFIHFSTQRLNELIKLFHDSTIRIPELLDAKSHIRLAYIAHTLLKLGSFDPITIGCRGIQYYFQKLLPYTNWSDEQLRPALNHLLRRIDRMFIKICKKQITKRCFDWEATAGILNGIYLTIDRHPYIAYFPNLKALISGCIALILNENLAESSHSVPRLNTLIFPKEFSRSVIKLVGRYLLAINHQPNLEALTTNTSWSSANPSSALNFLLHFLLPLLLWMSSEQKDAQKIHSSDISYIITILFNSVKLPLKLATTMGTQNIPLGHLTYQFCF
;
A
#
# COMPACT_ATOMS: atom_id res chain seq x y z
N THR A 1 0.60 -26.60 32.30
CA THR A 1 -0.12 -26.93 31.06
C THR A 1 -1.14 -28.06 31.23
N LYS A 2 -0.79 -29.25 31.73
CA LYS A 2 -1.73 -30.39 31.91
C LYS A 2 -3.00 -30.08 32.73
N LEU A 3 -2.86 -29.40 33.86
CA LEU A 3 -4.00 -28.99 34.70
C LEU A 3 -5.00 -28.11 33.92
N ILE A 4 -4.49 -27.17 33.13
CA ILE A 4 -5.31 -26.22 32.36
C ILE A 4 -6.03 -26.93 31.21
N ALA A 5 -5.38 -27.88 30.55
CA ALA A 5 -6.02 -28.73 29.54
C ALA A 5 -7.20 -29.54 30.15
N CYS A 6 -7.08 -30.01 31.40
CA CYS A 6 -8.17 -30.66 32.11
C CYS A 6 -9.31 -29.69 32.46
N ILE A 7 -8.99 -28.45 32.85
CA ILE A 7 -10.01 -27.42 33.12
C ILE A 7 -10.82 -27.13 31.85
N PHE A 8 -10.15 -26.89 30.72
CA PHE A 8 -10.83 -26.66 29.44
C PHE A 8 -11.76 -27.80 29.02
N PHE A 9 -11.39 -29.03 29.34
CA PHE A 9 -12.20 -30.20 29.02
C PHE A 9 -13.48 -30.31 29.87
N ASN A 10 -13.43 -29.83 31.11
CA ASN A 10 -14.57 -29.88 32.03
C ASN A 10 -15.46 -28.62 31.95
N MET A 11 -15.02 -27.59 31.23
CA MET A 11 -15.84 -26.42 30.96
C MET A 11 -16.92 -26.76 29.94
N ASP A 12 -18.12 -26.19 30.07
CA ASP A 12 -19.19 -26.41 29.10
C ASP A 12 -18.89 -25.66 27.79
N GLY A 13 -18.70 -26.41 26.70
CA GLY A 13 -18.38 -25.86 25.37
C GLY A 13 -19.43 -24.93 24.75
N LYS A 14 -20.64 -24.85 25.35
CA LYS A 14 -21.77 -24.04 24.86
C LYS A 14 -22.04 -22.77 25.66
N THR A 15 -21.62 -22.71 26.93
CA THR A 15 -22.00 -21.64 27.88
C THR A 15 -20.80 -20.87 28.44
N SER A 16 -19.58 -21.32 28.16
CA SER A 16 -18.36 -20.65 28.60
C SER A 16 -18.24 -19.25 27.97
N THR A 17 -18.06 -18.24 28.83
CA THR A 17 -17.79 -16.86 28.40
C THR A 17 -16.40 -16.77 27.76
N THR A 18 -16.26 -15.91 26.74
CA THR A 18 -14.97 -15.71 26.05
C THR A 18 -13.87 -15.25 26.99
N SER A 19 -14.21 -14.53 28.08
CA SER A 19 -13.29 -14.05 29.12
C SER A 19 -12.54 -15.18 29.82
N ASP A 20 -13.25 -16.25 30.16
CA ASP A 20 -12.69 -17.36 30.93
C ASP A 20 -11.75 -18.18 30.04
N ILE A 21 -12.13 -18.34 28.77
CA ILE A 21 -11.30 -18.96 27.74
C ILE A 21 -9.99 -18.18 27.57
N THR A 22 -10.05 -16.84 27.46
CA THR A 22 -8.85 -16.00 27.34
C THR A 22 -7.88 -16.18 28.51
N LEU A 23 -8.37 -16.21 29.74
CA LEU A 23 -7.54 -16.30 30.93
C LEU A 23 -6.73 -17.60 30.92
N PHE A 24 -7.40 -18.74 30.72
CA PHE A 24 -6.72 -20.04 30.71
C PHE A 24 -5.82 -20.22 29.48
N LEU A 25 -6.23 -19.67 28.32
CA LEU A 25 -5.46 -19.77 27.08
C LEU A 25 -4.19 -18.93 27.15
N SER A 26 -4.19 -17.80 27.87
CA SER A 26 -3.02 -16.96 28.08
C SER A 26 -1.86 -17.73 28.74
N VAL A 27 -2.16 -18.65 29.66
CA VAL A 27 -1.13 -19.48 30.32
C VAL A 27 -0.54 -20.51 29.36
N ILE A 28 -1.35 -21.09 28.47
CA ILE A 28 -0.87 -21.99 27.41
C ILE A 28 -0.01 -21.21 26.42
N ASN A 29 -0.46 -20.02 26.01
CA ASN A 29 0.29 -19.10 25.16
C ASN A 29 1.66 -18.73 25.76
N GLY A 30 1.70 -18.35 27.04
CA GLY A 30 2.96 -18.06 27.74
C GLY A 30 3.87 -19.28 27.83
N SER A 31 3.31 -20.45 28.15
CA SER A 31 4.08 -21.71 28.19
C SER A 31 4.66 -22.07 26.82
N PHE A 32 3.88 -21.85 25.76
CA PHE A 32 4.30 -22.10 24.37
C PHE A 32 5.43 -21.16 23.96
N ILE A 33 5.34 -19.86 24.25
CA ILE A 33 6.40 -18.89 23.94
C ILE A 33 7.71 -19.26 24.65
N LEU A 34 7.64 -19.63 25.94
CA LEU A 34 8.84 -19.92 26.75
C LEU A 34 9.50 -21.27 26.43
N HIS A 35 8.72 -22.28 26.04
CA HIS A 35 9.19 -23.66 25.91
C HIS A 35 8.93 -24.24 24.51
N CYS A 36 8.87 -23.41 23.47
CA CYS A 36 8.62 -23.85 22.09
C CYS A 36 9.72 -24.76 21.51
N GLU A 37 10.92 -24.75 22.08
CA GLU A 37 12.05 -25.59 21.64
C GLU A 37 12.00 -27.03 22.19
N ASP A 38 11.28 -27.26 23.30
CA ASP A 38 11.11 -28.60 23.87
C ASP A 38 10.02 -29.36 23.10
N LEU A 39 10.39 -30.48 22.47
CA LEU A 39 9.50 -31.37 21.73
C LEU A 39 8.23 -31.75 22.51
N VAL A 40 8.36 -32.08 23.79
CA VAL A 40 7.24 -32.57 24.60
C VAL A 40 6.26 -31.44 24.89
N MET A 41 6.77 -30.25 25.23
CA MET A 41 5.94 -29.07 25.46
C MET A 41 5.30 -28.57 24.17
N LEU A 42 6.05 -28.55 23.07
CA LEU A 42 5.56 -28.22 21.74
C LEU A 42 4.37 -29.11 21.34
N ARG A 43 4.54 -30.43 21.39
CA ARG A 43 3.48 -31.40 21.09
C ARG A 43 2.25 -31.18 21.99
N PHE A 44 2.48 -31.01 23.29
CA PHE A 44 1.40 -30.86 24.26
C PHE A 44 0.61 -29.57 24.05
N CYS A 45 1.29 -28.43 23.84
CA CYS A 45 0.63 -27.15 23.59
C CYS A 45 -0.16 -27.17 22.28
N LEU A 46 0.42 -27.66 21.18
CA LEU A 46 -0.27 -27.73 19.89
C LEU A 46 -1.47 -28.68 19.92
N ALA A 47 -1.34 -29.85 20.55
CA ALA A 47 -2.47 -30.76 20.75
C ALA A 47 -3.57 -30.14 21.62
N THR A 48 -3.19 -29.38 22.65
CA THR A 48 -4.15 -28.68 23.51
C THR A 48 -4.88 -27.60 22.73
N TYR A 49 -4.21 -26.83 21.87
CA TYR A 49 -4.88 -25.88 20.99
C TYR A 49 -5.89 -26.56 20.07
N ILE A 50 -5.53 -27.67 19.43
CA ILE A 50 -6.46 -28.44 18.58
C ILE A 50 -7.67 -28.92 19.37
N ASN A 51 -7.46 -29.47 20.58
CA ASN A 51 -8.54 -29.90 21.45
C ASN A 51 -9.48 -28.74 21.85
N ILE A 52 -8.93 -27.57 22.20
CA ILE A 52 -9.70 -26.36 22.56
C ILE A 52 -10.54 -25.88 21.36
N VAL A 53 -9.91 -25.76 20.18
CA VAL A 53 -10.58 -25.34 18.94
C VAL A 53 -11.73 -26.29 18.60
N LYS A 54 -11.51 -27.59 18.76
CA LYS A 54 -12.51 -28.63 18.54
C LYS A 54 -13.67 -28.57 19.55
N HIS A 55 -13.34 -28.36 20.81
CA HIS A 55 -14.31 -28.35 21.90
C HIS A 55 -15.20 -27.10 21.88
N PHE A 56 -14.61 -25.92 21.68
CA PHE A 56 -15.31 -24.63 21.65
C PHE A 56 -15.63 -24.17 20.21
N ARG A 57 -16.18 -25.07 19.38
CA ARG A 57 -16.40 -24.84 17.94
C ARG A 57 -17.10 -23.51 17.63
N ASN A 58 -18.13 -23.13 18.40
CA ASN A 58 -18.90 -21.90 18.14
C ASN A 58 -18.07 -20.63 18.41
N VAL A 59 -17.24 -20.65 19.45
CA VAL A 59 -16.35 -19.53 19.80
C VAL A 59 -15.28 -19.39 18.73
N PHE A 60 -14.67 -20.50 18.30
CA PHE A 60 -13.63 -20.51 17.28
C PHE A 60 -14.13 -20.36 15.85
N ALA A 61 -15.42 -20.59 15.58
CA ALA A 61 -16.04 -20.25 14.30
C ALA A 61 -16.25 -18.74 14.11
N THR A 62 -16.34 -17.99 15.21
CA THR A 62 -16.59 -16.53 15.18
C THR A 62 -15.31 -15.72 15.34
N ASN A 63 -14.66 -15.78 16.51
CA ASN A 63 -13.53 -14.91 16.87
C ASN A 63 -12.42 -15.60 17.69
N GLY A 64 -12.56 -16.88 18.02
CA GLY A 64 -11.64 -17.56 18.94
C GLY A 64 -10.19 -17.64 18.45
N TYR A 65 -9.93 -17.63 17.13
CA TYR A 65 -8.57 -17.69 16.61
C TYR A 65 -7.74 -16.44 16.89
N LEU A 66 -8.37 -15.30 17.21
CA LEU A 66 -7.68 -14.09 17.69
C LEU A 66 -6.84 -14.36 18.95
N LEU A 67 -7.19 -15.40 19.72
CA LEU A 67 -6.54 -15.73 20.98
C LEU A 67 -5.31 -16.64 20.82
N ILE A 68 -5.18 -17.33 19.69
CA ILE A 68 -4.13 -18.34 19.43
C ILE A 68 -3.18 -17.88 18.32
N MET A 69 -3.71 -17.28 17.24
CA MET A 69 -2.90 -17.03 16.05
C MET A 69 -1.79 -15.98 16.23
N PRO A 70 -1.98 -14.88 16.99
CA PRO A 70 -0.89 -13.94 17.26
C PRO A 70 0.33 -14.60 17.91
N THR A 71 0.11 -15.51 18.87
CA THR A 71 1.19 -16.16 19.61
C THR A 71 1.88 -17.23 18.77
N LEU A 72 1.11 -18.06 18.04
CA LEU A 72 1.66 -19.02 17.08
C LEU A 72 2.50 -18.32 16.02
N PHE A 73 2.00 -17.21 15.46
CA PHE A 73 2.67 -16.50 14.38
C PHE A 73 3.94 -15.76 14.86
N HIS A 74 3.92 -15.23 16.08
CA HIS A 74 5.10 -14.61 16.69
C HIS A 74 6.23 -15.63 16.91
N VAL A 75 5.90 -16.81 17.46
CA VAL A 75 6.87 -17.91 17.64
C VAL A 75 7.37 -18.44 16.29
N TYR A 76 6.47 -18.61 15.31
CA TYR A 76 6.84 -19.01 13.95
C TYR A 76 7.83 -18.04 13.30
N SER A 77 7.70 -16.74 13.59
CA SER A 77 8.57 -15.72 13.02
C SER A 77 9.94 -15.61 13.70
N ASN A 78 9.98 -15.71 15.03
CA ASN A 78 11.21 -15.53 15.79
C ASN A 78 12.16 -16.73 15.66
N VAL A 79 11.63 -17.94 15.46
CA VAL A 79 12.42 -19.19 15.50
C VAL A 79 12.42 -19.88 14.12
N GLN A 80 12.73 -19.13 13.07
CA GLN A 80 12.71 -19.63 11.68
C GLN A 80 13.79 -20.69 11.36
N SER A 81 14.86 -20.75 12.15
CA SER A 81 15.94 -21.73 11.97
C SER A 81 15.51 -23.15 12.34
N ASN A 82 14.56 -23.29 13.27
CA ASN A 82 14.12 -24.59 13.75
C ASN A 82 13.06 -25.21 12.82
N GLN A 83 13.50 -26.10 11.93
CA GLN A 83 12.63 -26.81 10.99
C GLN A 83 11.53 -27.61 11.69
N MET A 84 11.79 -28.10 12.90
CA MET A 84 10.85 -28.93 13.63
C MET A 84 9.66 -28.11 14.11
N LEU A 85 9.94 -27.01 14.81
CA LEU A 85 8.91 -26.06 15.27
C LEU A 85 8.10 -25.51 14.09
N LYS A 86 8.80 -25.14 12.99
CA LYS A 86 8.17 -24.68 11.76
C LYS A 86 7.15 -25.69 11.22
N LYS A 87 7.56 -26.95 11.01
CA LYS A 87 6.68 -28.01 10.50
C LYS A 87 5.53 -28.33 11.46
N ALA A 88 5.78 -28.28 12.77
CA ALA A 88 4.75 -28.54 13.77
C ALA A 88 3.66 -27.46 13.79
N ILE A 89 4.04 -26.18 13.68
CA ILE A 89 3.09 -25.06 13.58
C ILE A 89 2.32 -25.13 12.25
N GLU A 90 3.00 -25.38 11.13
CA GLU A 90 2.36 -25.54 9.81
C GLU A 90 1.33 -26.68 9.82
N TYR A 91 1.67 -27.80 10.45
CA TYR A 91 0.75 -28.91 10.67
C TYR A 91 -0.46 -28.51 11.52
N CYS A 92 -0.24 -27.79 12.63
CA CYS A 92 -1.33 -27.33 13.50
C CYS A 92 -2.29 -26.38 12.77
N CYS A 93 -1.76 -25.40 12.02
CA CYS A 93 -2.58 -24.51 11.20
C CYS A 93 -3.38 -25.26 10.12
N ARG A 94 -2.82 -26.34 9.57
CA ARG A 94 -3.55 -27.21 8.63
C ARG A 94 -4.73 -27.91 9.31
N GLN A 95 -4.54 -28.40 10.54
CA GLN A 95 -5.65 -28.99 11.31
C GLN A 95 -6.74 -27.94 11.59
N PHE A 96 -6.39 -26.69 11.90
CA PHE A 96 -7.36 -25.62 12.06
C PHE A 96 -8.15 -25.32 10.77
N TYR A 97 -7.47 -25.36 9.61
CA TYR A 97 -8.14 -25.22 8.32
C TYR A 97 -9.06 -26.41 8.01
N ILE A 98 -8.68 -27.64 8.34
CA ILE A 98 -9.53 -28.81 8.17
C ILE A 98 -10.79 -28.70 9.06
N LEU A 99 -10.63 -28.22 10.30
CA LEU A 99 -11.73 -28.06 11.26
C LEU A 99 -12.75 -27.00 10.86
N HIS A 100 -12.27 -25.79 10.50
CA HIS A 100 -13.10 -24.59 10.35
C HIS A 100 -13.03 -23.89 8.98
N ARG A 101 -12.24 -24.38 8.01
CA ARG A 101 -12.21 -23.88 6.61
C ARG A 101 -12.01 -22.36 6.47
N ILE A 102 -12.87 -21.70 5.70
CA ILE A 102 -12.82 -20.26 5.39
C ILE A 102 -12.86 -19.40 6.67
N PRO A 103 -13.75 -19.67 7.66
CA PRO A 103 -13.72 -19.00 8.96
C PRO A 103 -12.34 -18.93 9.61
N PHE A 104 -11.57 -20.04 9.58
CA PHE A 104 -10.20 -20.03 10.11
C PHE A 104 -9.30 -19.07 9.33
N ILE A 105 -9.28 -19.13 8.00
CA ILE A 105 -8.46 -18.23 7.17
C ILE A 105 -8.82 -16.77 7.45
N LEU A 106 -10.11 -16.46 7.50
CA LEU A 106 -10.59 -15.09 7.74
C LEU A 106 -10.16 -14.59 9.12
N GLN A 107 -10.33 -15.37 10.18
CA GLN A 107 -9.91 -14.95 11.52
C GLN A 107 -8.38 -14.89 11.65
N MET A 108 -7.64 -15.84 11.08
CA MET A 108 -6.18 -15.82 11.04
C MET A 108 -5.66 -14.54 10.39
N LEU A 109 -6.11 -14.22 9.17
CA LEU A 109 -5.66 -13.02 8.46
C LEU A 109 -6.05 -11.73 9.19
N GLY A 110 -7.26 -11.68 9.78
CA GLY A 110 -7.69 -10.55 10.60
C GLY A 110 -6.79 -10.35 11.82
N SER A 111 -6.49 -11.44 12.54
CA SER A 111 -5.64 -11.43 13.74
C SER A 111 -4.20 -11.00 13.46
N ILE A 112 -3.63 -11.46 12.33
CA ILE A 112 -2.22 -11.22 11.99
C ILE A 112 -2.04 -9.85 11.32
N SER A 113 -3.06 -9.32 10.63
CA SER A 113 -2.98 -8.05 9.91
C SER A 113 -2.49 -6.86 10.77
N GLN A 114 -2.79 -6.88 12.07
CA GLN A 114 -2.40 -5.86 13.04
C GLN A 114 -0.94 -5.98 13.51
N LEU A 115 -0.28 -7.12 13.23
CA LEU A 115 1.08 -7.43 13.69
C LEU A 115 2.16 -7.06 12.66
N PHE A 116 1.76 -6.66 11.45
CA PHE A 116 2.69 -6.30 10.38
C PHE A 116 3.25 -4.89 10.57
N ASP A 117 4.55 -4.74 10.33
CA ASP A 117 5.16 -3.42 10.24
C ASP A 117 4.64 -2.68 9.00
N SER A 118 3.99 -1.56 9.23
CA SER A 118 3.44 -0.68 8.18
C SER A 118 4.34 0.53 7.91
N ASP A 119 5.38 0.77 8.74
CA ASP A 119 6.17 1.99 8.70
C ASP A 119 7.61 1.72 8.21
N GLN A 120 7.93 2.16 6.99
CA GLN A 120 9.31 2.23 6.51
C GLN A 120 10.08 3.45 7.05
N SER A 121 9.47 4.29 7.90
CA SER A 121 9.97 5.62 8.29
C SER A 121 10.41 5.76 9.75
N THR A 122 10.23 4.73 10.59
CA THR A 122 10.67 4.76 11.98
C THR A 122 11.82 3.76 12.19
N ASN A 123 13.03 4.28 12.42
CA ASN A 123 14.22 3.49 12.83
C ASN A 123 14.09 2.91 14.26
N ILE A 124 12.88 2.61 14.72
CA ILE A 124 12.61 1.98 16.00
C ILE A 124 12.14 0.56 15.69
N ILE A 125 13.00 -0.42 15.98
CA ILE A 125 12.66 -1.84 15.86
C ILE A 125 11.66 -2.14 16.97
N ASP A 126 10.36 -2.09 16.67
CA ASP A 126 9.34 -2.62 17.56
C ASP A 126 9.49 -4.14 17.59
N SER A 127 9.95 -4.70 18.71
CA SER A 127 10.16 -6.14 18.92
C SER A 127 8.91 -7.01 18.73
N ASN A 128 7.74 -6.39 18.62
CA ASN A 128 6.45 -7.06 18.42
C ASN A 128 6.01 -7.14 16.96
N LYS A 129 6.70 -6.46 16.03
CA LYS A 129 6.33 -6.43 14.62
C LYS A 129 6.95 -7.59 13.86
N ILE A 130 6.15 -8.26 13.04
CA ILE A 130 6.51 -9.54 12.41
C ILE A 130 6.83 -9.37 10.92
N PRO A 131 7.91 -9.97 10.39
CA PRO A 131 8.22 -9.95 8.97
C PRO A 131 7.10 -10.56 8.12
N GLN A 132 6.67 -9.78 7.14
CA GLN A 132 5.62 -10.06 6.17
C GLN A 132 5.82 -11.40 5.40
N LEU A 133 7.08 -11.81 5.19
CA LEU A 133 7.44 -13.05 4.50
C LEU A 133 6.96 -14.32 5.23
N CYS A 134 6.78 -14.26 6.56
CA CYS A 134 6.34 -15.41 7.35
C CYS A 134 4.92 -15.83 6.99
N LEU A 135 4.02 -14.87 6.74
CA LEU A 135 2.63 -15.17 6.37
C LEU A 135 2.61 -15.92 5.04
N PHE A 136 3.35 -15.43 4.06
CA PHE A 136 3.43 -16.05 2.75
C PHE A 136 3.95 -17.50 2.82
N ARG A 137 4.99 -17.74 3.63
CA ARG A 137 5.54 -19.09 3.85
C ARG A 137 4.52 -20.03 4.49
N LEU A 138 3.80 -19.56 5.52
CA LEU A 138 2.76 -20.34 6.18
C LEU A 138 1.61 -20.70 5.22
N LEU A 139 1.17 -19.76 4.39
CA LEU A 139 0.09 -20.01 3.43
C LEU A 139 0.51 -20.97 2.31
N ILE A 140 1.75 -20.87 1.80
CA ILE A 140 2.30 -21.88 0.87
C ILE A 140 2.34 -23.25 1.55
N ALA A 141 2.76 -23.33 2.81
CA ALA A 141 2.77 -24.59 3.55
C ALA A 141 1.36 -25.17 3.70
N LEU A 142 0.31 -24.35 3.79
CA LEU A 142 -1.09 -24.84 3.78
C LEU A 142 -1.52 -25.38 2.41
N GLU A 143 -1.02 -24.82 1.32
CA GLU A 143 -1.33 -25.25 -0.06
C GLU A 143 -0.61 -26.55 -0.46
N GLN A 144 0.51 -26.90 0.20
CA GLN A 144 1.26 -28.12 -0.09
C GLN A 144 0.48 -29.39 0.29
N THR A 145 0.10 -30.17 -0.71
CA THR A 145 -0.63 -31.45 -0.56
C THR A 145 0.27 -32.69 -0.54
N ASN A 146 1.60 -32.51 -0.48
CA ASN A 146 2.53 -33.63 -0.41
C ASN A 146 2.26 -34.50 0.84
N ILE A 147 2.36 -35.81 0.64
CA ILE A 147 2.15 -36.84 1.66
C ILE A 147 2.97 -36.55 2.94
N ASP A 148 4.25 -36.17 2.80
CA ASP A 148 5.13 -35.80 3.92
C ASP A 148 4.71 -34.54 4.70
N ALA A 149 3.99 -33.63 4.04
CA ALA A 149 3.44 -32.44 4.68
C ALA A 149 2.14 -32.77 5.43
N MET A 150 1.42 -33.80 4.98
CA MET A 150 0.17 -34.27 5.59
C MET A 150 0.38 -35.22 6.78
N TYR A 151 1.53 -35.88 6.86
CA TYR A 151 1.84 -36.78 7.97
C TYR A 151 2.18 -36.03 9.25
N ASP A 152 1.60 -36.53 10.35
CA ASP A 152 1.92 -36.10 11.70
C ASP A 152 3.26 -36.67 12.15
N ASN A 153 4.35 -36.07 11.66
CA ASN A 153 5.71 -36.49 11.98
C ASN A 153 6.03 -36.40 13.49
N TYR A 154 5.21 -35.69 14.27
CA TYR A 154 5.43 -35.43 15.68
C TYR A 154 4.34 -36.02 16.57
N PHE A 155 3.47 -36.89 16.06
CA PHE A 155 2.40 -37.55 16.83
C PHE A 155 1.62 -36.58 17.73
N ILE A 156 1.27 -35.40 17.21
CA ILE A 156 0.46 -34.37 17.88
C ILE A 156 -0.98 -34.87 18.04
N LEU A 157 -1.52 -35.53 17.02
CA LEU A 157 -2.89 -36.06 16.99
C LEU A 157 -3.12 -37.20 17.99
N GLU A 158 -2.07 -37.94 18.39
CA GLU A 158 -2.16 -38.95 19.44
C GLU A 158 -2.65 -38.34 20.78
N LEU A 159 -2.30 -37.08 21.02
CA LEU A 159 -2.69 -36.32 22.21
C LEU A 159 -4.03 -35.59 22.04
N VAL A 160 -4.62 -35.64 20.84
CA VAL A 160 -5.94 -35.09 20.53
C VAL A 160 -7.00 -36.12 20.87
N LYS A 161 -7.95 -35.77 21.73
CA LYS A 161 -8.99 -36.72 22.16
C LYS A 161 -10.06 -36.85 21.07
N ASN A 162 -10.30 -38.09 20.64
CA ASN A 162 -11.39 -38.42 19.72
C ASN A 162 -12.71 -38.56 20.48
N ASP A 163 -13.79 -37.96 19.95
CA ASP A 163 -15.12 -38.00 20.59
C ASP A 163 -15.76 -39.40 20.53
N SER A 164 -15.11 -40.34 19.84
CA SER A 164 -15.59 -41.71 19.63
C SER A 164 -15.30 -42.68 20.79
N LEU A 165 -14.64 -42.25 21.87
CA LEU A 165 -14.33 -43.13 23.02
C LEU A 165 -15.06 -42.77 24.32
N THR A 166 -16.00 -41.83 24.28
CA THR A 166 -16.82 -41.45 25.45
C THR A 166 -18.32 -41.61 25.21
N ARG A 167 -18.74 -42.73 24.59
CA ARG A 167 -20.10 -43.26 24.75
C ARG A 167 -20.01 -44.68 25.32
N HIS A 168 -20.25 -44.77 26.63
CA HIS A 168 -20.49 -45.98 27.42
C HIS A 168 -19.46 -47.13 27.33
N ARG A 169 -18.43 -47.10 28.19
CA ARG A 169 -18.00 -48.33 28.87
C ARG A 169 -18.90 -48.56 30.08
N THR A 170 -20.13 -48.99 29.84
CA THR A 170 -20.85 -49.76 30.85
C THR A 170 -20.20 -51.14 30.88
N PHE A 171 -19.64 -51.50 32.03
CA PHE A 171 -19.19 -52.85 32.34
C PHE A 171 -20.38 -53.81 32.18
N ASN A 172 -20.48 -54.48 31.04
CA ASN A 172 -21.27 -55.69 30.90
C ASN A 172 -20.30 -56.84 30.62
N VAL A 173 -20.15 -57.70 31.62
CA VAL A 173 -19.53 -59.01 31.48
C VAL A 173 -20.45 -59.88 30.62
N PRO A 174 -19.99 -60.46 29.50
CA PRO A 174 -20.71 -61.54 28.85
C PRO A 174 -20.07 -62.87 29.27
N THR A 175 -20.80 -63.59 30.11
CA THR A 175 -20.69 -65.05 30.24
C THR A 175 -21.11 -65.72 28.93
N GLY A 176 -20.38 -66.77 28.53
CA GLY A 176 -20.89 -67.80 27.61
C GLY A 176 -20.45 -67.71 26.15
N ASN A 177 -19.46 -68.55 25.82
CA ASN A 177 -19.30 -69.36 24.60
C ASN A 177 -19.68 -68.75 23.24
N THR A 178 -18.71 -68.64 22.32
CA THR A 178 -18.50 -69.55 21.17
C THR A 178 -17.49 -68.94 20.16
N SER A 179 -16.64 -69.81 19.62
CA SER A 179 -15.73 -69.66 18.46
C SER A 179 -14.54 -68.69 18.57
N VAL A 180 -13.44 -69.28 19.04
CA VAL A 180 -12.06 -68.93 18.70
C VAL A 180 -11.83 -69.27 17.22
N VAL A 181 -11.75 -68.26 16.34
CA VAL A 181 -11.09 -68.40 15.03
C VAL A 181 -10.38 -67.08 14.69
N GLY A 182 -9.04 -67.14 14.65
CA GLY A 182 -8.24 -66.23 13.82
C GLY A 182 -7.72 -64.94 14.44
N VAL A 183 -7.05 -64.98 15.60
CA VAL A 183 -6.11 -63.92 16.00
C VAL A 183 -4.70 -64.44 15.78
N LEU A 184 -4.10 -64.10 14.63
CA LEU A 184 -2.66 -63.99 14.38
C LEU A 184 -2.46 -63.64 12.90
N GLY A 185 -2.08 -62.40 12.62
CA GLY A 185 -1.59 -62.01 11.29
C GLY A 185 -2.46 -60.98 10.55
N GLN A 186 -2.60 -59.79 11.10
CA GLN A 186 -2.72 -58.56 10.31
C GLN A 186 -2.35 -57.41 11.23
N GLY A 187 -1.15 -56.86 11.02
CA GLY A 187 -0.77 -55.58 11.62
C GLY A 187 -1.79 -54.55 11.16
N THR A 188 -2.68 -54.15 12.07
CA THR A 188 -3.51 -52.97 11.93
C THR A 188 -2.54 -51.80 11.82
N LEU A 189 -2.23 -51.42 10.58
CA LEU A 189 -1.81 -50.06 10.28
C LEU A 189 -2.85 -49.17 10.95
N ILE A 190 -2.44 -48.50 12.02
CA ILE A 190 -3.20 -47.46 12.67
C ILE A 190 -3.45 -46.44 11.56
N ALA A 191 -4.64 -46.49 10.96
CA ALA A 191 -5.09 -45.43 10.08
C ALA A 191 -4.98 -44.14 10.91
N PRO A 192 -4.24 -43.12 10.45
CA PRO A 192 -4.09 -41.90 11.22
C PRO A 192 -5.49 -41.36 11.51
N THR A 193 -5.74 -40.96 12.76
CA THR A 193 -7.02 -40.41 13.18
C THR A 193 -7.24 -39.09 12.46
N VAL A 194 -7.81 -39.15 11.26
CA VAL A 194 -8.00 -37.96 10.42
C VAL A 194 -9.10 -37.11 11.04
N ILE A 195 -8.74 -35.90 11.48
CA ILE A 195 -9.69 -34.90 11.92
C ILE A 195 -10.59 -34.54 10.72
N LYS A 196 -11.91 -34.49 10.94
CA LYS A 196 -12.90 -34.08 9.95
C LYS A 196 -13.36 -32.65 10.22
N SER A 197 -13.88 -31.98 9.19
CA SER A 197 -14.53 -30.68 9.35
C SER A 197 -15.66 -30.76 10.38
N LEU A 198 -15.83 -29.69 11.17
CA LEU A 198 -16.83 -29.62 12.23
C LEU A 198 -18.22 -29.24 11.71
N ASP A 199 -18.26 -28.54 10.58
CA ASP A 199 -19.49 -28.07 9.94
C ASP A 199 -19.89 -28.98 8.77
N PHE A 200 -21.13 -29.46 8.79
CA PHE A 200 -21.70 -30.34 7.76
C PHE A 200 -21.72 -29.71 6.38
N CYS A 201 -21.76 -28.38 6.29
CA CYS A 201 -21.77 -27.63 5.04
C CYS A 201 -20.47 -27.77 4.23
N TYR A 202 -19.40 -28.33 4.81
CA TYR A 202 -18.12 -28.57 4.13
C TYR A 202 -17.80 -30.06 4.01
N ALA A 203 -18.78 -30.95 4.16
CA ALA A 203 -18.58 -32.40 4.08
C ALA A 203 -18.17 -32.84 2.66
N ASP A 204 -18.67 -32.14 1.63
CA ASP A 204 -18.46 -32.46 0.21
C ASP A 204 -17.43 -31.53 -0.47
N ASP A 205 -16.92 -30.52 0.24
CA ASP A 205 -15.94 -29.56 -0.30
C ASP A 205 -14.51 -30.11 -0.27
N ASP A 206 -13.77 -29.87 -1.36
CA ASP A 206 -12.36 -30.21 -1.45
C ASP A 206 -11.58 -29.57 -0.30
N THR A 207 -10.82 -30.39 0.41
CA THR A 207 -10.07 -29.94 1.59
C THR A 207 -8.83 -29.10 1.25
N ILE A 208 -8.62 -28.82 -0.03
CA ILE A 208 -7.38 -28.26 -0.58
C ILE A 208 -7.46 -26.73 -0.51
N PHE A 209 -6.59 -26.15 0.30
CA PHE A 209 -6.37 -24.73 0.33
C PHE A 209 -5.53 -24.30 -0.88
N THR A 210 -5.88 -23.19 -1.52
CA THR A 210 -5.04 -22.53 -2.54
C THR A 210 -4.88 -21.06 -2.20
N LEU A 211 -3.75 -20.47 -2.58
CA LEU A 211 -3.52 -19.04 -2.30
C LEU A 211 -4.49 -18.14 -3.07
N LEU A 212 -4.98 -18.57 -4.22
CA LEU A 212 -6.07 -17.90 -4.93
C LEU A 212 -7.34 -17.77 -4.09
N ASN A 213 -7.75 -18.85 -3.41
CA ASN A 213 -8.91 -18.82 -2.53
C ASN A 213 -8.72 -17.82 -1.39
N CYS A 214 -7.47 -17.62 -0.94
CA CYS A 214 -7.14 -16.59 0.04
C CYS A 214 -7.43 -15.17 -0.48
N PHE A 215 -7.01 -14.86 -1.72
CA PHE A 215 -7.34 -13.59 -2.36
C PHE A 215 -8.86 -13.42 -2.54
N ASP A 216 -9.56 -14.46 -3.00
CA ASP A 216 -11.01 -14.41 -3.21
C ASP A 216 -11.75 -14.14 -1.89
N VAL A 217 -11.34 -14.76 -0.77
CA VAL A 217 -11.90 -14.51 0.57
C VAL A 217 -11.63 -13.08 1.01
N CYS A 218 -10.40 -12.58 0.84
CA CYS A 218 -10.06 -11.20 1.19
C CYS A 218 -10.89 -10.18 0.39
N VAL A 219 -11.02 -10.38 -0.93
CA VAL A 219 -11.83 -9.53 -1.81
C VAL A 219 -13.31 -9.59 -1.44
N THR A 220 -13.83 -10.77 -1.10
CA THR A 220 -15.22 -10.94 -0.65
C THR A 220 -15.53 -10.08 0.58
N VAL A 221 -14.62 -10.03 1.56
CA VAL A 221 -14.78 -9.19 2.76
C VAL A 221 -14.77 -7.70 2.40
N VAL A 222 -13.86 -7.27 1.52
CA VAL A 222 -13.80 -5.88 1.05
C VAL A 222 -15.07 -5.51 0.29
N ALA A 223 -15.61 -6.42 -0.52
CA ALA A 223 -16.82 -6.22 -1.29
C ALA A 223 -18.07 -6.08 -0.40
N TYR A 224 -18.13 -6.85 0.71
CA TYR A 224 -19.25 -6.80 1.64
C TYR A 224 -19.29 -5.51 2.46
N ALA A 225 -18.15 -5.08 3.00
CA ALA A 225 -18.08 -3.93 3.90
C ALA A 225 -16.80 -3.11 3.69
N SER A 226 -16.73 -2.40 2.57
CA SER A 226 -15.56 -1.62 2.15
C SER A 226 -15.16 -0.49 3.12
N ASP A 227 -16.07 -0.01 3.97
CA ASP A 227 -15.80 1.02 4.99
C ASP A 227 -15.34 0.46 6.36
N SER A 228 -15.30 -0.86 6.52
CA SER A 228 -14.98 -1.46 7.82
C SER A 228 -13.47 -1.51 8.10
N VAL A 229 -13.07 -1.48 9.37
CA VAL A 229 -11.68 -1.80 9.77
C VAL A 229 -11.26 -3.17 9.25
N ARG A 230 -12.22 -4.11 9.17
CA ARG A 230 -12.00 -5.47 8.71
C ARG A 230 -11.67 -5.55 7.21
N SER A 231 -12.20 -4.66 6.37
CA SER A 231 -11.83 -4.59 4.94
C SER A 231 -10.41 -4.05 4.76
N LEU A 232 -10.05 -3.03 5.54
CA LEU A 232 -8.72 -2.43 5.53
C LEU A 232 -7.64 -3.43 5.91
N GLN A 233 -7.89 -4.25 6.93
CA GLN A 233 -7.04 -5.38 7.28
C GLN A 233 -6.83 -6.35 6.12
N MET A 234 -7.87 -6.66 5.33
CA MET A 234 -7.72 -7.53 4.15
C MET A 234 -6.97 -6.85 3.02
N LEU A 235 -7.17 -5.56 2.79
CA LEU A 235 -6.40 -4.81 1.80
C LEU A 235 -4.91 -4.87 2.13
N ASN A 236 -4.53 -4.68 3.40
CA ASN A 236 -3.12 -4.79 3.79
C ASN A 236 -2.58 -6.21 3.59
N VAL A 237 -3.37 -7.24 3.90
CA VAL A 237 -2.99 -8.64 3.64
C VAL A 237 -2.77 -8.85 2.13
N ILE A 238 -3.63 -8.32 1.26
CA ILE A 238 -3.45 -8.41 -0.19
C ILE A 238 -2.19 -7.66 -0.64
N ASP A 239 -1.93 -6.44 -0.14
CA ASP A 239 -0.73 -5.64 -0.49
C ASP A 239 0.57 -6.37 -0.15
N ILE A 240 0.56 -7.16 0.93
CA ILE A 240 1.69 -7.98 1.36
C ILE A 240 1.82 -9.26 0.51
N LEU A 241 0.72 -9.99 0.33
CA LEU A 241 0.74 -11.31 -0.30
C LEU A 241 0.90 -11.26 -1.81
N LEU A 242 0.30 -10.28 -2.48
CA LEU A 242 0.22 -10.23 -3.93
C LEU A 242 1.61 -10.14 -4.60
N PRO A 243 2.51 -9.22 -4.21
CA PRO A 243 3.84 -9.15 -4.83
C PRO A 243 4.64 -10.44 -4.62
N LYS A 244 4.50 -11.06 -3.45
CA LYS A 244 5.20 -12.30 -3.10
C LYS A 244 4.68 -13.51 -3.88
N TYR A 245 3.36 -13.57 -4.09
CA TYR A 245 2.77 -14.62 -4.92
C TYR A 245 3.21 -14.52 -6.38
N LEU A 246 3.23 -13.31 -6.93
CA LEU A 246 3.69 -13.07 -8.30
C LEU A 246 5.17 -13.43 -8.48
N GLU A 247 6.03 -13.06 -7.52
CA GLU A 247 7.44 -13.45 -7.50
C GLU A 247 7.61 -14.98 -7.42
N TYR A 248 6.83 -15.64 -6.56
CA TYR A 248 6.81 -17.10 -6.45
C TYR A 248 6.40 -17.80 -7.74
N LEU A 249 5.36 -17.31 -8.43
CA LEU A 249 4.93 -17.87 -9.71
C LEU A 249 6.04 -17.76 -10.77
N LYS A 250 6.68 -16.59 -10.86
CA LYS A 250 7.82 -16.37 -11.77
C LYS A 250 8.97 -17.33 -11.47
N ASP A 251 9.34 -17.48 -10.20
CA ASP A 251 10.42 -18.38 -9.77
C ASP A 251 10.08 -19.85 -10.02
N TYR A 252 8.84 -20.24 -9.80
CA TYR A 252 8.36 -21.60 -10.06
C TYR A 252 8.44 -21.96 -11.53
N THR A 253 8.09 -21.03 -12.43
CA THR A 253 8.23 -21.22 -13.88
C THR A 253 9.69 -21.26 -14.32
N ASN A 254 10.55 -20.43 -13.74
CA ASN A 254 11.97 -20.38 -14.12
C ASN A 254 12.76 -21.63 -13.68
N LYS A 255 12.34 -22.30 -12.59
CA LYS A 255 13.02 -23.50 -12.06
C LYS A 255 12.54 -24.81 -12.68
N ASN A 256 11.33 -24.83 -13.24
CA ASN A 256 10.68 -26.03 -13.76
C ASN A 256 10.49 -25.95 -15.28
N ASP A 257 9.74 -26.89 -15.86
CA ASP A 257 9.41 -26.89 -17.29
C ASP A 257 8.67 -25.59 -17.69
N ILE A 258 9.38 -24.74 -18.44
CA ILE A 258 8.95 -23.41 -18.84
C ILE A 258 7.62 -23.44 -19.60
N GLN A 259 7.37 -24.45 -20.43
CA GLN A 259 6.16 -24.50 -21.26
C GLN A 259 4.92 -24.82 -20.43
N LYS A 260 4.97 -25.88 -19.63
CA LYS A 260 3.83 -26.29 -18.79
C LYS A 260 3.61 -25.33 -17.63
N CYS A 261 4.68 -24.96 -16.92
CA CYS A 261 4.61 -24.05 -15.78
C CYS A 261 4.27 -22.63 -16.22
N GLY A 262 4.79 -22.17 -17.36
CA GLY A 262 4.44 -20.86 -17.92
C GLY A 262 2.96 -20.76 -18.32
N ARG A 263 2.39 -21.81 -18.92
CA ARG A 263 0.94 -21.85 -19.21
C ARG A 263 0.09 -21.85 -17.93
N ASN A 264 0.56 -22.50 -16.86
CA ASN A 264 -0.10 -22.43 -15.55
C ASN A 264 0.01 -21.02 -14.95
N GLU A 265 1.20 -20.42 -14.93
CA GLU A 265 1.42 -19.04 -14.47
C GLU A 265 0.53 -18.05 -15.22
N PHE A 266 0.40 -18.19 -16.54
CA PHE A 266 -0.49 -17.37 -17.36
C PHE A 266 -1.96 -17.44 -16.88
N LYS A 267 -2.48 -18.66 -16.68
CA LYS A 267 -3.85 -18.87 -16.15
C LYS A 267 -4.03 -18.32 -14.74
N GLN A 268 -3.01 -18.42 -13.91
CA GLN A 268 -3.02 -17.87 -12.54
C GLN A 268 -3.09 -16.35 -12.54
N ILE A 269 -2.30 -15.68 -13.39
CA ILE A 269 -2.34 -14.22 -13.59
C ILE A 269 -3.70 -13.78 -14.14
N GLU A 270 -4.29 -14.55 -15.06
CA GLU A 270 -5.63 -14.28 -15.59
C GLU A 270 -6.71 -14.38 -14.50
N LYS A 271 -6.67 -15.44 -13.67
CA LYS A 271 -7.60 -15.57 -12.54
C LYS A 271 -7.42 -14.43 -11.53
N LEU A 272 -6.19 -14.07 -11.19
CA LEU A 272 -5.91 -12.91 -10.34
C LEU A 272 -6.44 -11.60 -10.93
N SER A 273 -6.32 -11.41 -12.25
CA SER A 273 -6.89 -10.23 -12.93
C SER A 273 -8.40 -10.15 -12.74
N ILE A 274 -9.12 -11.28 -12.81
CA ILE A 274 -10.57 -11.32 -12.53
C ILE A 274 -10.86 -10.94 -11.07
N THR A 275 -10.14 -11.53 -10.11
CA THR A 275 -10.28 -11.23 -8.68
C THR A 275 -10.02 -9.74 -8.39
N ILE A 276 -8.99 -9.15 -9.02
CA ILE A 276 -8.65 -7.71 -8.87
C ILE A 276 -9.69 -6.80 -9.53
N LYS A 277 -10.22 -7.16 -10.70
CA LYS A 277 -11.34 -6.41 -11.33
C LYS A 277 -12.58 -6.41 -10.43
N THR A 278 -12.88 -7.53 -9.78
CA THR A 278 -13.97 -7.63 -8.79
C THR A 278 -13.71 -6.74 -7.57
N LEU A 279 -12.48 -6.72 -7.06
CA LEU A 279 -12.08 -5.83 -5.97
C LEU A 279 -12.29 -4.34 -6.33
N ILE A 280 -11.89 -3.94 -7.53
CA ILE A 280 -12.04 -2.55 -8.00
C ILE A 280 -13.52 -2.20 -8.13
N ASN A 281 -14.31 -3.06 -8.77
CA ASN A 281 -15.72 -2.81 -9.02
C ASN A 281 -16.56 -2.74 -7.74
N THR A 282 -16.17 -3.49 -6.71
CA THR A 282 -16.85 -3.49 -5.40
C THR A 282 -16.38 -2.36 -4.47
N SER A 283 -15.28 -1.68 -4.79
CA SER A 283 -14.72 -0.57 -4.02
C SER A 283 -15.40 0.80 -4.23
N GLU A 284 -16.67 0.83 -4.63
CA GLU A 284 -17.41 2.07 -4.93
C GLU A 284 -17.39 3.08 -3.78
N TRP A 285 -17.46 2.61 -2.54
CA TRP A 285 -17.34 3.44 -1.34
C TRP A 285 -16.09 4.34 -1.36
N LEU A 286 -14.95 3.83 -1.85
CA LEU A 286 -13.69 4.55 -1.85
C LEU A 286 -13.66 5.74 -2.83
N THR A 287 -14.64 5.83 -3.74
CA THR A 287 -14.81 7.01 -4.61
C THR A 287 -15.51 8.19 -3.95
N ARG A 288 -16.07 8.01 -2.74
CA ARG A 288 -16.69 9.12 -2.01
C ARG A 288 -15.66 10.20 -1.70
N THR A 289 -16.04 11.44 -1.96
CA THR A 289 -15.16 12.59 -1.73
C THR A 289 -15.06 12.89 -0.24
N PHE A 290 -13.86 13.26 0.21
CA PHE A 290 -13.67 13.80 1.56
C PHE A 290 -14.55 15.04 1.74
N THR A 291 -15.45 14.99 2.72
CA THR A 291 -16.24 16.11 3.23
C THR A 291 -15.52 16.64 4.45
N GLU A 292 -15.03 17.87 4.34
CA GLU A 292 -14.38 18.59 5.43
C GLU A 292 -15.39 18.78 6.58
N PRO A 293 -15.01 18.55 7.85
CA PRO A 293 -15.80 19.05 8.96
C PRO A 293 -15.89 20.57 8.82
N LYS A 294 -17.09 21.13 8.75
CA LYS A 294 -17.26 22.59 8.71
C LYS A 294 -16.78 23.17 10.04
N CYS A 295 -15.57 23.74 10.05
CA CYS A 295 -15.12 24.56 11.16
C CYS A 295 -15.76 25.96 10.98
N ASP A 296 -17.03 26.09 11.39
CA ASP A 296 -17.68 27.40 11.50
C ASP A 296 -17.15 28.12 12.75
N THR A 297 -15.92 28.62 12.68
CA THR A 297 -15.40 29.63 13.60
C THR A 297 -14.29 30.42 12.89
N PRO A 298 -14.43 31.74 12.72
CA PRO A 298 -13.35 32.55 12.19
C PRO A 298 -12.29 32.72 13.27
N LEU A 299 -11.24 31.91 13.22
CA LEU A 299 -10.09 32.04 14.13
C LEU A 299 -8.85 32.42 13.32
N ASP A 300 -8.63 33.74 13.22
CA ASP A 300 -7.30 34.33 13.06
C ASP A 300 -6.43 33.89 14.25
N GLY A 301 -5.66 32.82 14.09
CA GLY A 301 -4.88 32.28 15.20
C GLY A 301 -3.96 31.13 14.80
N ILE A 302 -2.79 31.49 14.25
CA ILE A 302 -1.52 30.74 14.28
C ILE A 302 -1.66 29.20 14.48
N TYR A 303 -1.90 28.46 13.40
CA TYR A 303 -1.66 27.01 13.38
C TYR A 303 -0.15 26.75 13.51
N LYS A 304 0.32 26.48 14.72
CA LYS A 304 1.68 25.97 14.96
C LYS A 304 1.72 24.49 14.61
N PHE A 305 2.20 24.17 13.41
CA PHE A 305 2.58 22.81 13.04
C PHE A 305 3.89 22.45 13.77
N SER A 306 3.76 21.99 15.01
CA SER A 306 4.89 21.42 15.75
C SER A 306 5.12 20.00 15.26
N ARG A 307 6.27 19.77 14.62
CA ARG A 307 6.83 18.42 14.44
C ARG A 307 7.11 17.84 15.83
N THR A 308 6.19 17.04 16.37
CA THR A 308 6.45 16.25 17.57
C THR A 308 6.36 14.76 17.26
N SER A 309 7.46 14.09 17.61
CA SER A 309 7.76 12.67 17.49
C SER A 309 6.62 11.76 17.92
N TYR A 310 6.42 10.68 17.17
CA TYR A 310 5.54 9.56 17.49
C TYR A 310 5.87 8.96 18.87
N ARG A 311 4.86 8.82 19.73
CA ARG A 311 4.81 7.82 20.81
C ARG A 311 3.39 7.27 20.89
N LEU A 312 3.30 5.94 20.93
CA LEU A 312 2.07 5.19 21.21
C LEU A 312 1.53 5.50 22.63
N PRO A 313 0.23 5.27 22.89
CA PRO A 313 -0.36 5.40 24.21
C PRO A 313 0.16 4.31 25.16
N SER A 314 0.70 4.71 26.32
CA SER A 314 0.84 3.82 27.48
C SER A 314 -0.55 3.52 28.04
N ILE A 315 -0.74 2.27 28.46
CA ILE A 315 -1.88 1.75 29.21
C ILE A 315 -2.17 2.70 30.39
N ALA A 316 -3.39 3.26 30.42
CA ALA A 316 -3.86 4.06 31.53
C ALA A 316 -4.21 3.15 32.71
N ILE A 317 -3.56 3.42 33.85
CA ILE A 317 -4.05 3.03 35.17
C ILE A 317 -4.89 4.22 35.62
N ASP A 318 -6.16 3.97 35.94
CA ASP A 318 -7.10 4.98 36.42
C ASP A 318 -6.62 5.54 37.77
N ASP A 319 -6.29 6.82 37.79
CA ASP A 319 -6.21 7.62 39.03
C ASP A 319 -7.19 8.78 38.91
N ASP A 320 -8.36 8.57 39.50
CA ASP A 320 -9.40 9.57 39.73
C ASP A 320 -8.92 10.55 40.80
N SER A 321 -8.61 11.80 40.43
CA SER A 321 -8.95 13.00 41.23
C SER A 321 -8.30 14.27 40.69
N THR A 322 -9.09 15.35 40.71
CA THR A 322 -8.69 16.77 40.56
C THR A 322 -8.19 17.19 39.17
N ASN A 323 -9.06 17.82 38.36
CA ASN A 323 -8.69 18.95 37.48
C ASN A 323 -9.91 19.55 36.73
N ARG A 324 -10.74 20.35 37.40
CA ARG A 324 -11.82 21.15 36.75
C ARG A 324 -11.34 22.45 36.07
N PHE A 325 -10.03 22.58 35.78
CA PHE A 325 -9.45 23.78 35.14
C PHE A 325 -8.57 23.45 33.91
N ILE A 326 -8.73 22.29 33.27
CA ILE A 326 -7.98 21.86 32.07
C ILE A 326 -8.92 21.54 30.88
N ASP A 327 -10.19 21.95 30.90
CA ASP A 327 -11.16 21.52 29.86
C ASP A 327 -10.98 22.16 28.47
N ASP A 328 -10.43 23.38 28.37
CA ASP A 328 -10.34 24.06 27.06
C ASP A 328 -9.10 23.66 26.23
N ARG A 329 -7.99 23.29 26.88
CA ARG A 329 -6.78 22.82 26.17
C ARG A 329 -6.85 21.36 25.78
N THR A 330 -7.60 20.53 26.50
CA THR A 330 -7.82 19.12 26.16
C THR A 330 -8.82 18.99 25.01
N LYS A 331 -9.89 19.79 24.98
CA LYS A 331 -10.87 19.80 23.88
C LYS A 331 -10.25 20.13 22.51
N SER A 332 -9.41 21.17 22.44
CA SER A 332 -8.67 21.50 21.20
C SER A 332 -7.71 20.38 20.80
N ARG A 333 -7.00 19.78 21.76
CA ARG A 333 -6.07 18.68 21.46
C ARG A 333 -6.77 17.39 21.05
N THR A 334 -7.96 17.10 21.59
CA THR A 334 -8.78 15.94 21.17
C THR A 334 -9.38 16.15 19.79
N GLN A 335 -9.83 17.37 19.47
CA GLN A 335 -10.41 17.70 18.17
C GLN A 335 -9.37 17.58 17.04
N ASP A 336 -8.16 18.11 17.25
CA ASP A 336 -7.05 17.95 16.29
C ASP A 336 -6.67 16.47 16.09
N THR A 337 -6.70 15.65 17.15
CA THR A 337 -6.39 14.21 17.03
C THR A 337 -7.47 13.42 16.30
N ASP A 338 -8.73 13.81 16.41
CA ASP A 338 -9.83 13.10 15.76
C ASP A 338 -9.96 13.48 14.29
N GLU A 339 -9.64 14.72 13.91
CA GLU A 339 -9.51 15.12 12.50
C GLU A 339 -8.36 14.39 11.79
N LEU A 340 -7.21 14.23 12.46
CA LEU A 340 -6.08 13.45 11.93
C LEU A 340 -6.42 11.96 11.77
N LYS A 341 -7.18 11.37 12.72
CA LYS A 341 -7.66 9.99 12.60
C LYS A 341 -8.61 9.83 11.42
N GLN A 342 -9.60 10.71 11.27
CA GLN A 342 -10.54 10.68 10.14
C GLN A 342 -9.83 10.83 8.79
N ALA A 343 -8.83 11.71 8.70
CA ALA A 343 -8.01 11.85 7.51
C ALA A 343 -7.22 10.57 7.21
N SER A 344 -6.68 9.90 8.24
CA SER A 344 -5.95 8.64 8.09
C SER A 344 -6.85 7.47 7.68
N GLU A 345 -8.05 7.35 8.26
CA GLU A 345 -9.06 6.34 7.91
C GLU A 345 -9.59 6.56 6.50
N PHE A 346 -9.69 7.81 6.06
CA PHE A 346 -10.02 8.13 4.67
C PHE A 346 -8.85 7.77 3.71
N ARG A 347 -7.62 8.11 4.08
CA ARG A 347 -6.45 7.98 3.20
C ARG A 347 -6.03 6.53 2.98
N TRP A 348 -5.94 5.76 4.06
CA TRP A 348 -5.27 4.45 4.06
C TRP A 348 -5.90 3.41 3.12
N PRO A 349 -7.22 3.12 3.13
CA PRO A 349 -7.80 2.13 2.23
C PRO A 349 -7.65 2.49 0.75
N ARG A 350 -7.72 3.79 0.43
CA ARG A 350 -7.56 4.31 -0.94
C ARG A 350 -6.12 4.17 -1.42
N ASP A 351 -5.16 4.50 -0.55
CA ASP A 351 -3.75 4.36 -0.86
C ASP A 351 -3.36 2.89 -1.05
N THR A 352 -3.72 2.02 -0.11
CA THR A 352 -3.41 0.59 -0.18
C THR A 352 -4.00 -0.04 -1.43
N LEU A 353 -5.26 0.28 -1.79
CA LEU A 353 -5.87 -0.23 -3.01
C LEU A 353 -5.09 0.20 -4.28
N LEU A 354 -4.70 1.47 -4.37
CA LEU A 354 -3.89 1.95 -5.49
C LEU A 354 -2.51 1.29 -5.54
N SER A 355 -1.88 1.03 -4.38
CA SER A 355 -0.61 0.30 -4.28
C SER A 355 -0.72 -1.11 -4.83
N ILE A 356 -1.72 -1.88 -4.39
CA ILE A 356 -1.98 -3.25 -4.81
C ILE A 356 -2.11 -3.33 -6.33
N ILE A 357 -3.01 -2.52 -6.89
CA ILE A 357 -3.38 -2.62 -8.31
C ILE A 357 -2.22 -2.15 -9.18
N SER A 358 -1.58 -1.05 -8.82
CA SER A 358 -0.43 -0.54 -9.57
C SER A 358 0.73 -1.54 -9.56
N THR A 359 0.95 -2.24 -8.45
CA THR A 359 1.98 -3.29 -8.34
C THR A 359 1.63 -4.50 -9.21
N PHE A 360 0.36 -4.94 -9.17
CA PHE A 360 -0.13 -6.03 -10.01
C PHE A 360 0.04 -5.76 -11.50
N ILE A 361 -0.41 -4.59 -11.97
CA ILE A 361 -0.36 -4.24 -13.39
C ILE A 361 1.06 -4.07 -13.89
N HIS A 362 1.91 -3.41 -13.09
CA HIS A 362 3.31 -3.24 -13.44
C HIS A 362 4.03 -4.59 -13.61
N PHE A 363 3.88 -5.48 -12.64
CA PHE A 363 4.51 -6.81 -12.69
C PHE A 363 3.90 -7.67 -13.81
N SER A 364 2.57 -7.80 -13.84
CA SER A 364 1.89 -8.72 -14.74
C SER A 364 2.04 -8.32 -16.20
N THR A 365 2.02 -7.02 -16.52
CA THR A 365 2.22 -6.55 -17.90
C THR A 365 3.64 -6.88 -18.39
N GLN A 366 4.65 -6.67 -17.55
CA GLN A 366 6.03 -7.04 -17.91
C GLN A 366 6.16 -8.56 -18.06
N ARG A 367 5.63 -9.31 -17.09
CA ARG A 367 5.75 -10.77 -17.05
C ARG A 367 5.00 -11.47 -18.18
N LEU A 368 3.79 -11.02 -18.52
CA LEU A 368 3.03 -11.58 -19.65
C LEU A 368 3.74 -11.36 -20.98
N ASN A 369 4.38 -10.19 -21.16
CA ASN A 369 5.22 -9.93 -22.33
C ASN A 369 6.45 -10.84 -22.40
N GLU A 370 7.04 -11.22 -21.25
CA GLU A 370 8.10 -12.24 -21.19
C GLU A 370 7.57 -13.63 -21.54
N LEU A 371 6.45 -14.05 -20.94
CA LEU A 371 5.87 -15.38 -21.14
C LEU A 371 5.48 -15.63 -22.61
N ILE A 372 4.88 -14.64 -23.27
CA ILE A 372 4.49 -14.77 -24.69
C ILE A 372 5.72 -14.98 -25.58
N LYS A 373 6.83 -14.28 -25.30
CA LYS A 373 8.08 -14.48 -26.03
C LYS A 373 8.62 -15.90 -25.86
N LEU A 374 8.39 -16.53 -24.71
CA LEU A 374 8.84 -17.89 -24.39
C LEU A 374 7.95 -18.99 -25.00
N PHE A 375 6.66 -18.72 -25.23
CA PHE A 375 5.75 -19.74 -25.79
C PHE A 375 5.98 -20.00 -27.29
N HIS A 376 6.58 -19.06 -28.03
CA HIS A 376 6.71 -19.10 -29.50
C HIS A 376 5.38 -19.35 -30.25
N ASP A 377 4.25 -19.07 -29.59
CA ASP A 377 2.90 -19.43 -30.04
C ASP A 377 2.16 -18.13 -30.38
N SER A 378 2.03 -17.80 -31.68
CA SER A 378 1.44 -16.54 -32.16
C SER A 378 -0.06 -16.40 -31.89
N THR A 379 -0.69 -17.45 -31.35
CA THR A 379 -2.12 -17.51 -31.03
C THR A 379 -2.46 -16.89 -29.67
N ILE A 380 -1.49 -16.79 -28.75
CA ILE A 380 -1.71 -16.30 -27.38
C ILE A 380 -1.64 -14.76 -27.37
N ARG A 381 -2.78 -14.11 -27.13
CA ARG A 381 -2.86 -12.65 -26.95
C ARG A 381 -2.64 -12.26 -25.49
N ILE A 382 -2.10 -11.06 -25.28
CA ILE A 382 -2.02 -10.46 -23.94
C ILE A 382 -3.44 -10.26 -23.42
N PRO A 383 -3.80 -10.82 -22.26
CA PRO A 383 -5.12 -10.63 -21.69
C PRO A 383 -5.30 -9.16 -21.26
N GLU A 384 -6.52 -8.65 -21.41
CA GLU A 384 -6.88 -7.34 -20.88
C GLU A 384 -6.97 -7.43 -19.34
N LEU A 385 -5.90 -6.98 -18.68
CA LEU A 385 -5.76 -7.07 -17.23
C LEU A 385 -6.80 -6.25 -16.48
N LEU A 386 -7.20 -5.10 -17.02
CA LEU A 386 -8.23 -4.19 -16.47
C LEU A 386 -9.09 -3.64 -17.60
N ASP A 387 -10.39 -3.59 -17.35
CA ASP A 387 -11.38 -2.98 -18.23
C ASP A 387 -11.46 -1.46 -18.05
N ALA A 388 -12.05 -0.75 -19.02
CA ALA A 388 -12.19 0.71 -18.98
C ALA A 388 -12.88 1.21 -17.70
N LYS A 389 -13.90 0.48 -17.22
CA LYS A 389 -14.63 0.82 -15.97
C LYS A 389 -13.71 0.79 -14.75
N SER A 390 -12.80 -0.18 -14.66
CA SER A 390 -11.82 -0.26 -13.58
C SER A 390 -10.85 0.92 -13.60
N HIS A 391 -10.33 1.29 -14.79
CA HIS A 391 -9.45 2.45 -14.93
C HIS A 391 -10.15 3.77 -14.54
N ILE A 392 -11.40 3.95 -14.96
CA ILE A 392 -12.22 5.11 -14.56
C ILE A 392 -12.39 5.17 -13.03
N ARG A 393 -12.71 4.03 -12.41
CA ARG A 393 -12.88 3.93 -10.95
C ARG A 393 -11.60 4.32 -10.22
N LEU A 394 -10.44 3.83 -10.66
CA LEU A 394 -9.14 4.14 -10.07
C LEU A 394 -8.77 5.61 -10.23
N ALA A 395 -9.06 6.21 -11.38
CA ALA A 395 -8.86 7.63 -11.60
C ALA A 395 -9.70 8.48 -10.63
N TYR A 396 -10.93 8.07 -10.33
CA TYR A 396 -11.76 8.75 -9.32
C TYR A 396 -11.21 8.59 -7.89
N ILE A 397 -10.70 7.42 -7.52
CA ILE A 397 -10.04 7.20 -6.22
C ILE A 397 -8.78 8.05 -6.09
N ALA A 398 -7.94 8.08 -7.13
CA ALA A 398 -6.78 8.97 -7.17
C ALA A 398 -7.21 10.44 -7.06
N HIS A 399 -8.28 10.84 -7.75
CA HIS A 399 -8.84 12.18 -7.66
C HIS A 399 -9.30 12.56 -6.23
N THR A 400 -9.90 11.63 -5.46
CA THR A 400 -10.28 11.92 -4.07
C THR A 400 -9.06 12.08 -3.15
N LEU A 401 -8.00 11.32 -3.37
CA LEU A 401 -6.72 11.51 -2.65
C LEU A 401 -6.04 12.84 -3.03
N LEU A 402 -6.02 13.22 -4.31
CA LEU A 402 -5.56 14.55 -4.74
C LEU A 402 -6.45 15.68 -4.20
N LYS A 403 -7.69 15.37 -3.78
CA LYS A 403 -8.54 16.33 -3.07
C LYS A 403 -8.00 16.60 -1.68
N LEU A 404 -7.69 15.54 -0.93
CA LEU A 404 -7.11 15.61 0.41
C LEU A 404 -5.68 16.18 0.39
N GLY A 405 -4.88 15.84 -0.62
CA GLY A 405 -3.49 16.30 -0.77
C GLY A 405 -3.28 17.82 -0.87
N SER A 406 -4.32 18.61 -1.21
CA SER A 406 -4.21 20.07 -1.14
C SER A 406 -4.21 20.62 0.30
N PHE A 407 -4.50 19.77 1.29
CA PHE A 407 -4.62 20.11 2.71
C PHE A 407 -3.64 19.31 3.57
N ASP A 408 -3.55 17.99 3.33
CA ASP A 408 -2.61 17.09 3.99
C ASP A 408 -1.42 16.78 3.06
N PRO A 409 -0.22 17.34 3.31
CA PRO A 409 0.95 17.08 2.46
C PRO A 409 1.39 15.61 2.46
N ILE A 410 1.09 14.86 3.53
CA ILE A 410 1.49 13.45 3.65
C ILE A 410 0.77 12.60 2.59
N THR A 411 -0.47 12.97 2.22
CA THR A 411 -1.29 12.23 1.25
C THR A 411 -0.62 12.12 -0.12
N ILE A 412 0.17 13.11 -0.54
CA ILE A 412 0.84 13.09 -1.85
C ILE A 412 2.08 12.20 -1.81
N GLY A 413 2.73 12.11 -0.65
CA GLY A 413 3.86 11.19 -0.39
C GLY A 413 3.46 9.73 -0.24
N CYS A 414 2.16 9.41 -0.19
CA CYS A 414 1.73 8.03 -0.01
C CYS A 414 2.09 7.14 -1.22
N ARG A 415 2.41 5.87 -0.91
CA ARG A 415 2.97 4.92 -1.88
C ARG A 415 1.99 4.61 -3.00
N GLY A 416 0.72 4.42 -2.68
CA GLY A 416 -0.32 4.08 -3.64
C GLY A 416 -0.55 5.15 -4.70
N ILE A 417 -0.64 6.42 -4.31
CA ILE A 417 -0.80 7.51 -5.28
C ILE A 417 0.45 7.67 -6.17
N GLN A 418 1.64 7.54 -5.59
CA GLN A 418 2.89 7.56 -6.37
C GLN A 418 2.93 6.42 -7.39
N TYR A 419 2.56 5.21 -6.96
CA TYR A 419 2.53 4.04 -7.85
C TYR A 419 1.46 4.16 -8.93
N TYR A 420 0.30 4.74 -8.62
CA TYR A 420 -0.72 5.02 -9.62
C TYR A 420 -0.16 5.88 -10.76
N PHE A 421 0.49 7.01 -10.44
CA PHE A 421 1.04 7.90 -11.45
C PHE A 421 2.25 7.33 -12.19
N GLN A 422 3.18 6.69 -11.48
CA GLN A 422 4.44 6.22 -12.07
C GLN A 422 4.33 4.85 -12.74
N LYS A 423 3.45 3.97 -12.24
CA LYS A 423 3.37 2.57 -12.68
C LYS A 423 2.07 2.20 -13.37
N LEU A 424 0.92 2.80 -13.04
CA LEU A 424 -0.37 2.43 -13.67
C LEU A 424 -0.74 3.36 -14.84
N LEU A 425 -0.63 4.67 -14.64
CA LEU A 425 -1.01 5.68 -15.63
C LEU A 425 -0.32 5.48 -17.00
N PRO A 426 1.00 5.19 -17.08
CA PRO A 426 1.70 5.01 -18.36
C PRO A 426 1.39 3.70 -19.09
N TYR A 427 0.71 2.75 -18.44
CA TYR A 427 0.33 1.46 -19.06
C TYR A 427 -1.16 1.42 -19.43
N THR A 428 -1.91 2.48 -19.13
CA THR A 428 -3.33 2.58 -19.43
C THR A 428 -3.51 3.05 -20.87
N ASN A 429 -4.34 2.36 -21.66
CA ASN A 429 -4.57 2.72 -23.06
C ASN A 429 -5.50 3.95 -23.19
N TRP A 430 -4.97 5.16 -23.11
CA TRP A 430 -5.74 6.41 -23.19
C TRP A 430 -6.33 6.73 -24.58
N SER A 431 -6.15 5.85 -25.56
CA SER A 431 -6.75 5.96 -26.88
C SER A 431 -8.26 5.76 -26.83
N ASP A 432 -8.71 4.94 -25.87
CA ASP A 432 -10.13 4.70 -25.59
C ASP A 432 -10.84 6.00 -25.20
N GLU A 433 -11.91 6.31 -25.91
CA GLU A 433 -12.70 7.52 -25.71
C GLU A 433 -13.36 7.56 -24.34
N GLN A 434 -13.71 6.41 -23.77
CA GLN A 434 -14.36 6.31 -22.46
C GLN A 434 -13.44 6.78 -21.32
N LEU A 435 -12.12 6.65 -21.51
CA LEU A 435 -11.11 7.00 -20.50
C LEU A 435 -10.71 8.49 -20.54
N ARG A 436 -10.92 9.18 -21.67
CA ARG A 436 -10.52 10.58 -21.86
C ARG A 436 -11.10 11.53 -20.80
N PRO A 437 -12.39 11.44 -20.40
CA PRO A 437 -12.94 12.29 -19.35
C PRO A 437 -12.24 12.09 -18.00
N ALA A 438 -11.90 10.85 -17.65
CA ALA A 438 -11.24 10.52 -16.38
C ALA A 438 -9.83 11.12 -16.31
N LEU A 439 -9.03 11.00 -17.38
CA LEU A 439 -7.71 11.64 -17.47
C LEU A 439 -7.80 13.17 -17.37
N ASN A 440 -8.74 13.77 -18.10
CA ASN A 440 -8.94 15.22 -18.06
C ASN A 440 -9.32 15.73 -16.67
N HIS A 441 -10.19 15.01 -15.96
CA HIS A 441 -10.54 15.34 -14.58
C HIS A 441 -9.34 15.25 -13.65
N LEU A 442 -8.51 14.21 -13.81
CA LEU A 442 -7.30 14.04 -13.02
C LEU A 442 -6.30 15.18 -13.26
N LEU A 443 -5.97 15.48 -14.52
CA LEU A 443 -5.05 16.57 -14.88
C LEU A 443 -5.55 17.93 -14.38
N ARG A 444 -6.84 18.24 -14.57
CA ARG A 444 -7.46 19.47 -14.08
C ARG A 444 -7.42 19.56 -12.55
N ARG A 445 -7.49 18.42 -11.84
CA ARG A 445 -7.40 18.40 -10.37
C ARG A 445 -5.99 18.70 -9.88
N ILE A 446 -4.97 18.14 -10.53
CA ILE A 446 -3.56 18.43 -10.21
C ILE A 446 -3.29 19.92 -10.41
N ASP A 447 -3.73 20.49 -11.54
CA ASP A 447 -3.59 21.92 -11.83
C ASP A 447 -4.24 22.79 -10.73
N ARG A 448 -5.50 22.50 -10.38
CA ARG A 448 -6.19 23.18 -9.27
C ARG A 448 -5.48 23.02 -7.93
N MET A 449 -4.87 21.88 -7.66
CA MET A 449 -4.11 21.65 -6.43
C MET A 449 -2.89 22.56 -6.38
N PHE A 450 -2.11 22.64 -7.47
CA PHE A 450 -0.99 23.55 -7.59
C PHE A 450 -1.41 25.01 -7.44
N ILE A 451 -2.51 25.44 -8.06
CA ILE A 451 -3.06 26.80 -7.88
C ILE A 451 -3.40 27.07 -6.40
N LYS A 452 -3.95 26.09 -5.67
CA LYS A 452 -4.25 26.26 -4.23
C LYS A 452 -2.98 26.37 -3.38
N ILE A 453 -1.98 25.53 -3.65
CA ILE A 453 -0.68 25.58 -2.97
C ILE A 453 0.05 26.89 -3.28
N CYS A 454 -0.09 27.42 -4.50
CA CYS A 454 0.46 28.72 -4.90
C CYS A 454 -0.03 29.87 -4.01
N LYS A 455 -1.32 29.84 -3.62
CA LYS A 455 -1.97 30.92 -2.86
C LYS A 455 -1.61 30.93 -1.38
N LYS A 456 -1.15 29.81 -0.80
CA LYS A 456 -0.86 29.69 0.65
C LYS A 456 0.64 29.44 0.91
N GLN A 457 1.36 30.47 1.35
CA GLN A 457 2.83 30.42 1.52
C GLN A 457 3.30 29.44 2.62
N ILE A 458 2.50 29.24 3.68
CA ILE A 458 2.80 28.25 4.73
C ILE A 458 2.69 26.82 4.19
N THR A 459 1.67 26.54 3.38
CA THR A 459 1.49 25.23 2.74
C THR A 459 2.67 24.89 1.85
N LYS A 460 3.27 25.85 1.12
CA LYS A 460 4.47 25.64 0.29
C LYS A 460 5.68 25.12 1.07
N ARG A 461 5.87 25.58 2.33
CA ARG A 461 7.05 25.23 3.15
C ARG A 461 6.98 23.81 3.72
N CYS A 462 5.77 23.29 3.92
CA CYS A 462 5.55 21.95 4.48
C CYS A 462 5.15 20.92 3.43
N PHE A 463 5.11 21.30 2.15
CA PHE A 463 4.68 20.44 1.06
C PHE A 463 5.78 19.47 0.63
N ASP A 464 5.40 18.23 0.33
CA ASP A 464 6.32 17.23 -0.18
C ASP A 464 6.55 17.41 -1.69
N TRP A 465 7.57 18.21 -2.02
CA TRP A 465 7.96 18.50 -3.39
C TRP A 465 8.63 17.31 -4.10
N GLU A 466 9.22 16.37 -3.35
CA GLU A 466 9.82 15.15 -3.92
C GLU A 466 8.72 14.20 -4.39
N ALA A 467 7.72 13.96 -3.54
CA ALA A 467 6.53 13.20 -3.92
C ALA A 467 5.80 13.83 -5.12
N THR A 468 5.71 15.16 -5.12
CA THR A 468 5.10 15.88 -6.24
C THR A 468 5.89 15.73 -7.54
N ALA A 469 7.23 15.76 -7.46
CA ALA A 469 8.10 15.47 -8.58
C ALA A 469 7.86 14.06 -9.13
N GLY A 470 7.56 13.10 -8.26
CA GLY A 470 7.14 11.73 -8.62
C GLY A 470 5.84 11.67 -9.43
N ILE A 471 4.82 12.47 -9.06
CA ILE A 471 3.57 12.59 -9.84
C ILE A 471 3.85 13.17 -11.23
N LEU A 472 4.65 14.25 -11.30
CA LEU A 472 5.02 14.87 -12.57
C LEU A 472 5.83 13.91 -13.47
N ASN A 473 6.74 13.13 -12.88
CA ASN A 473 7.46 12.07 -13.60
C ASN A 473 6.51 11.01 -14.17
N GLY A 474 5.45 10.65 -13.45
CA GLY A 474 4.40 9.76 -13.96
C GLY A 474 3.68 10.32 -15.19
N ILE A 475 3.37 11.63 -15.18
CA ILE A 475 2.78 12.31 -16.34
C ILE A 475 3.77 12.35 -17.51
N TYR A 476 5.05 12.63 -17.25
CA TYR A 476 6.12 12.57 -18.25
C TYR A 476 6.19 11.19 -18.92
N LEU A 477 6.21 10.10 -18.15
CA LEU A 477 6.23 8.73 -18.67
C LEU A 477 4.97 8.40 -19.49
N THR A 478 3.83 9.00 -19.13
CA THR A 478 2.57 8.82 -19.84
C THR A 478 2.58 9.51 -21.20
N ILE A 479 3.15 10.72 -21.30
CA ILE A 479 3.33 11.42 -22.58
C ILE A 479 4.32 10.70 -23.48
N ASP A 480 5.42 10.18 -22.90
CA ASP A 480 6.45 9.43 -23.61
C ASP A 480 5.88 8.22 -24.36
N ARG A 481 4.95 7.49 -23.73
CA ARG A 481 4.28 6.33 -24.35
C ARG A 481 3.09 6.71 -25.22
N HIS A 482 2.40 7.78 -24.90
CA HIS A 482 1.18 8.22 -25.58
C HIS A 482 1.28 9.69 -26.00
N PRO A 483 2.01 10.00 -27.09
CA PRO A 483 2.27 11.39 -27.50
C PRO A 483 1.00 12.22 -27.78
N TYR A 484 -0.10 11.58 -28.19
CA TYR A 484 -1.37 12.27 -28.47
C TYR A 484 -1.99 12.96 -27.24
N ILE A 485 -1.62 12.57 -26.02
CA ILE A 485 -2.10 13.22 -24.79
C ILE A 485 -1.60 14.67 -24.70
N ALA A 486 -0.49 14.99 -25.38
CA ALA A 486 0.06 16.34 -25.42
C ALA A 486 -0.93 17.38 -25.97
N TYR A 487 -1.87 16.97 -26.83
CA TYR A 487 -2.90 17.87 -27.38
C TYR A 487 -4.02 18.23 -26.39
N PHE A 488 -4.03 17.66 -25.17
CA PHE A 488 -5.10 17.91 -24.21
C PHE A 488 -4.95 19.30 -23.55
N PRO A 489 -6.01 20.12 -23.51
CA PRO A 489 -5.93 21.51 -23.03
C PRO A 489 -5.55 21.61 -21.55
N ASN A 490 -6.00 20.65 -20.73
CA ASN A 490 -5.70 20.62 -19.29
C ASN A 490 -4.20 20.35 -19.01
N LEU A 491 -3.51 19.64 -19.92
CA LEU A 491 -2.08 19.38 -19.78
C LEU A 491 -1.26 20.65 -20.05
N LYS A 492 -1.64 21.43 -21.07
CA LYS A 492 -1.03 22.74 -21.34
C LYS A 492 -1.17 23.68 -20.14
N ALA A 493 -2.37 23.76 -19.57
CA ALA A 493 -2.63 24.57 -18.38
C ALA A 493 -1.76 24.14 -17.19
N LEU A 494 -1.71 22.83 -16.91
CA LEU A 494 -0.88 22.25 -15.85
C LEU A 494 0.60 22.61 -16.01
N ILE A 495 1.14 22.46 -17.23
CA ILE A 495 2.54 22.77 -17.52
C ILE A 495 2.83 24.26 -17.31
N SER A 496 1.96 25.15 -17.82
CA SER A 496 2.10 26.60 -17.60
C SER A 496 2.04 26.94 -16.11
N GLY A 497 1.16 26.30 -15.33
CA GLY A 497 1.10 26.42 -13.88
C GLY A 497 2.36 25.93 -13.15
N CYS A 498 2.99 24.85 -13.62
CA CYS A 498 4.26 24.36 -13.09
C CYS A 498 5.43 25.31 -13.39
N ILE A 499 5.46 25.92 -14.57
CA ILE A 499 6.43 26.96 -14.92
C ILE A 499 6.21 28.18 -14.03
N ALA A 500 4.97 28.64 -13.87
CA ALA A 500 4.63 29.74 -12.97
C ALA A 500 5.03 29.45 -11.50
N LEU A 501 4.97 28.19 -11.07
CA LEU A 501 5.42 27.76 -9.73
C LEU A 501 6.92 27.96 -9.54
N ILE A 502 7.74 27.58 -10.53
CA ILE A 502 9.19 27.77 -10.49
C ILE A 502 9.56 29.27 -10.49
N LEU A 503 8.77 30.09 -11.19
CA LEU A 503 9.07 31.52 -11.40
C LEU A 503 8.52 32.47 -10.33
N ASN A 504 7.44 32.09 -9.63
CA ASN A 504 6.83 32.92 -8.58
C ASN A 504 7.62 32.84 -7.26
N GLU A 505 8.84 33.37 -7.24
CA GLU A 505 9.63 33.62 -6.03
C GLU A 505 9.11 34.78 -5.17
N ASN A 506 8.28 35.68 -5.71
CA ASN A 506 7.93 36.93 -5.03
C ASN A 506 6.41 37.14 -4.91
N LEU A 507 5.84 36.75 -3.78
CA LEU A 507 4.74 37.53 -3.20
C LEU A 507 5.34 38.27 -2.00
N ALA A 508 5.39 39.58 -2.16
CA ALA A 508 6.10 40.55 -1.34
C ALA A 508 5.79 40.43 0.15
N GLU A 509 6.86 40.57 0.94
CA GLU A 509 6.83 41.17 2.27
C GLU A 509 6.09 42.52 2.20
N SER A 510 4.82 42.55 2.61
CA SER A 510 4.21 43.79 3.05
C SER A 510 4.40 43.90 4.56
N SER A 511 5.13 44.94 4.96
CA SER A 511 5.30 45.50 6.31
C SER A 511 6.30 44.83 7.26
N HIS A 512 7.44 45.51 7.39
CA HIS A 512 8.29 45.67 8.58
C HIS A 512 8.53 44.44 9.46
N SER A 513 9.61 43.69 9.19
CA SER A 513 10.69 43.42 10.16
C SER A 513 11.66 42.35 9.64
N VAL A 514 12.93 42.76 9.52
CA VAL A 514 14.16 41.94 9.42
C VAL A 514 14.26 40.96 8.24
N PRO A 515 15.15 41.20 7.25
CA PRO A 515 15.46 40.23 6.23
C PRO A 515 16.34 39.13 6.84
N ARG A 516 15.75 38.02 7.28
CA ARG A 516 16.49 36.80 7.57
C ARG A 516 16.46 35.92 6.33
N LEU A 517 17.65 35.62 5.79
CA LEU A 517 17.90 34.61 4.75
C LEU A 517 16.93 33.42 4.90
N ASN A 518 16.04 33.26 3.93
CA ASN A 518 15.44 31.99 3.55
C ASN A 518 14.95 32.16 2.11
N THR A 519 15.92 32.31 1.20
CA THR A 519 15.73 31.98 -0.22
C THR A 519 15.07 30.61 -0.27
N LEU A 520 13.80 30.57 -0.64
CA LEU A 520 13.09 29.31 -0.91
C LEU A 520 13.69 28.72 -2.18
N ILE A 521 14.83 28.04 -2.03
CA ILE A 521 15.42 27.18 -3.05
C ILE A 521 14.34 26.13 -3.37
N PHE A 522 13.71 26.23 -4.53
CA PHE A 522 12.81 25.18 -4.99
C PHE A 522 13.57 23.85 -4.99
N PRO A 523 12.99 22.73 -4.50
CA PRO A 523 13.69 21.46 -4.46
C PRO A 523 14.14 21.05 -5.87
N LYS A 524 15.45 20.77 -6.02
CA LYS A 524 16.09 20.47 -7.32
C LYS A 524 15.32 19.40 -8.10
N GLU A 525 14.80 18.39 -7.42
CA GLU A 525 14.02 17.30 -8.03
C GLU A 525 12.71 17.77 -8.68
N PHE A 526 11.98 18.69 -8.06
CA PHE A 526 10.76 19.24 -8.65
C PHE A 526 11.06 20.03 -9.92
N SER A 527 12.05 20.94 -9.87
CA SER A 527 12.45 21.71 -11.03
C SER A 527 12.88 20.81 -12.20
N ARG A 528 13.65 19.75 -11.90
CA ARG A 528 14.09 18.76 -12.87
C ARG A 528 12.92 18.01 -13.51
N SER A 529 11.94 17.57 -12.73
CA SER A 529 10.75 16.90 -13.26
C SER A 529 9.91 17.81 -14.16
N VAL A 530 9.76 19.09 -13.79
CA VAL A 530 9.06 20.08 -14.63
C VAL A 530 9.81 20.30 -15.96
N ILE A 531 11.13 20.46 -15.92
CA ILE A 531 11.95 20.65 -17.14
C ILE A 531 11.81 19.45 -18.08
N LYS A 532 11.93 18.22 -17.56
CA LYS A 532 11.72 16.99 -18.34
C LYS A 532 10.33 16.94 -18.97
N LEU A 533 9.30 17.28 -18.20
CA LEU A 533 7.91 17.29 -18.65
C LEU A 533 7.68 18.31 -19.78
N VAL A 534 8.17 19.54 -19.61
CA VAL A 534 8.08 20.61 -20.62
C VAL A 534 8.79 20.16 -21.90
N GLY A 535 10.00 19.63 -21.79
CA GLY A 535 10.77 19.15 -22.92
C GLY A 535 10.04 18.07 -23.72
N ARG A 536 9.47 17.05 -23.05
CA ARG A 536 8.67 16.02 -23.75
C ARG A 536 7.38 16.54 -24.35
N TYR A 537 6.70 17.47 -23.68
CA TYR A 537 5.50 18.08 -24.22
C TYR A 537 5.78 18.82 -25.53
N LEU A 538 6.87 19.58 -25.59
CA LEU A 538 7.29 20.28 -26.82
C LEU A 538 7.60 19.30 -27.96
N LEU A 539 8.24 18.17 -27.65
CA LEU A 539 8.53 17.13 -28.65
C LEU A 539 7.27 16.44 -29.16
N ALA A 540 6.32 16.11 -28.29
CA ALA A 540 5.12 15.36 -28.67
C ALA A 540 4.20 16.14 -29.62
N ILE A 541 4.24 17.47 -29.57
CA ILE A 541 3.32 18.34 -30.29
C ILE A 541 3.69 18.59 -31.75
N ASN A 542 4.96 18.38 -32.13
CA ASN A 542 5.57 18.45 -33.47
C ASN A 542 5.30 19.71 -34.33
N HIS A 543 4.20 20.46 -34.17
CA HIS A 543 3.84 21.60 -35.01
C HIS A 543 3.05 22.76 -34.35
N GLN A 544 2.43 22.66 -33.16
CA GLN A 544 1.74 23.80 -32.50
C GLN A 544 1.51 23.61 -30.97
N PRO A 545 2.12 24.36 -30.01
CA PRO A 545 2.70 25.70 -30.12
C PRO A 545 4.14 25.88 -29.52
N ASN A 546 4.79 26.98 -29.92
CA ASN A 546 6.10 27.47 -29.48
C ASN A 546 6.17 27.64 -27.95
N LEU A 547 7.35 27.46 -27.36
CA LEU A 547 7.68 27.74 -25.94
C LEU A 547 7.06 29.06 -25.43
N GLU A 548 6.94 30.06 -26.31
CA GLU A 548 6.24 31.33 -26.09
C GLU A 548 4.81 31.17 -25.56
N ALA A 549 3.99 30.30 -26.13
CA ALA A 549 2.61 30.13 -25.71
C ALA A 549 2.45 29.43 -24.35
N LEU A 550 3.52 28.83 -23.82
CA LEU A 550 3.57 28.25 -22.47
C LEU A 550 3.99 29.29 -21.43
N THR A 551 4.81 30.26 -21.82
CA THR A 551 5.46 31.24 -20.96
C THR A 551 4.73 32.60 -20.96
N THR A 552 3.90 32.93 -21.97
CA THR A 552 3.17 34.21 -22.05
C THR A 552 2.22 34.48 -20.88
N ASN A 553 1.68 33.43 -20.25
CA ASN A 553 0.80 33.55 -19.09
C ASN A 553 1.55 33.60 -17.75
N THR A 554 2.87 33.40 -17.77
CA THR A 554 3.68 33.44 -16.56
C THR A 554 4.11 34.89 -16.30
N SER A 555 4.02 35.34 -15.07
CA SER A 555 4.22 36.73 -14.60
C SER A 555 5.66 37.25 -14.69
N TRP A 556 6.48 36.76 -15.63
CA TRP A 556 7.79 37.33 -15.91
C TRP A 556 7.59 38.48 -16.91
N SER A 557 7.68 39.70 -16.40
CA SER A 557 7.73 40.88 -17.24
C SER A 557 9.18 41.11 -17.68
N SER A 558 9.43 41.30 -18.97
CA SER A 558 10.74 41.76 -19.46
C SER A 558 11.12 43.14 -18.91
N ALA A 559 10.19 43.84 -18.26
CA ALA A 559 10.42 45.12 -17.60
C ALA A 559 11.21 44.97 -16.27
N ASN A 560 11.21 43.79 -15.64
CA ASN A 560 11.90 43.55 -14.37
C ASN A 560 13.15 42.67 -14.61
N PRO A 561 14.38 43.22 -14.50
CA PRO A 561 15.60 42.48 -14.82
C PRO A 561 15.86 41.30 -13.87
N SER A 562 15.41 41.37 -12.61
CA SER A 562 15.54 40.28 -11.63
C SER A 562 14.68 39.05 -11.99
N SER A 563 13.43 39.25 -12.41
CA SER A 563 12.56 38.15 -12.85
C SER A 563 13.02 37.55 -14.18
N ALA A 564 13.61 38.37 -15.06
CA ALA A 564 14.20 37.88 -16.31
C ALA A 564 15.42 36.99 -16.05
N LEU A 565 16.29 37.37 -15.11
CA LEU A 565 17.44 36.56 -14.70
C LEU A 565 16.99 35.27 -14.01
N ASN A 566 15.97 35.32 -13.14
CA ASN A 566 15.44 34.11 -12.49
C ASN A 566 14.79 33.15 -13.50
N PHE A 567 14.08 33.68 -14.50
CA PHE A 567 13.55 32.89 -15.62
C PHE A 567 14.66 32.24 -16.45
N LEU A 568 15.75 32.97 -16.67
CA LEU A 568 16.91 32.48 -17.40
C LEU A 568 17.61 31.34 -16.66
N LEU A 569 17.89 31.55 -15.37
CA LEU A 569 18.76 30.69 -14.56
C LEU A 569 18.04 29.43 -14.06
N HIS A 570 16.78 29.57 -13.64
CA HIS A 570 16.03 28.46 -13.03
C HIS A 570 15.20 27.64 -14.03
N PHE A 571 14.97 28.13 -15.25
CA PHE A 571 14.11 27.48 -16.23
C PHE A 571 14.76 27.33 -17.61
N LEU A 572 15.11 28.44 -18.28
CA LEU A 572 15.59 28.38 -19.68
C LEU A 572 16.94 27.67 -19.83
N LEU A 573 17.94 27.99 -19.01
CA LEU A 573 19.28 27.38 -19.10
C LEU A 573 19.24 25.88 -18.75
N PRO A 574 18.56 25.43 -17.68
CA PRO A 574 18.35 24.01 -17.43
C PRO A 574 17.58 23.28 -18.55
N LEU A 575 16.58 23.93 -19.16
CA LEU A 575 15.85 23.37 -20.29
C LEU A 575 16.75 23.21 -21.52
N LEU A 576 17.55 24.22 -21.86
CA LEU A 576 18.52 24.16 -22.95
C LEU A 576 19.55 23.05 -22.73
N LEU A 577 20.10 22.93 -21.52
CA LEU A 577 21.05 21.88 -21.14
C LEU A 577 20.43 20.48 -21.20
N TRP A 578 19.16 20.35 -20.81
CA TRP A 578 18.44 19.08 -20.94
C TRP A 578 18.20 18.70 -22.39
N MET A 579 17.77 19.67 -23.23
CA MET A 579 17.52 19.46 -24.65
C MET A 579 18.80 19.23 -25.48
N SER A 580 19.96 19.72 -25.02
CA SER A 580 21.25 19.54 -25.69
C SER A 580 22.03 18.30 -25.21
N SER A 581 21.64 17.71 -24.08
CA SER A 581 22.22 16.47 -23.58
C SER A 581 21.89 15.30 -24.53
N GLU A 582 22.88 14.51 -24.95
CA GLU A 582 22.72 13.33 -25.82
C GLU A 582 22.05 12.12 -25.11
N GLN A 583 21.02 12.35 -24.29
CA GLN A 583 20.18 11.25 -23.80
C GLN A 583 19.25 10.79 -24.92
N LYS A 584 18.93 9.49 -24.99
CA LYS A 584 17.96 8.93 -25.96
C LYS A 584 16.59 9.65 -25.95
N ASP A 585 16.35 10.41 -24.89
CA ASP A 585 15.14 11.18 -24.60
C ASP A 585 15.20 12.67 -25.04
N ALA A 586 16.35 13.15 -25.48
CA ALA A 586 16.57 14.54 -25.86
C ALA A 586 17.07 14.59 -27.30
N GLN A 587 16.20 14.95 -28.25
CA GLN A 587 16.59 15.22 -29.63
C GLN A 587 15.87 16.43 -30.23
N LYS A 588 16.68 17.23 -30.96
CA LYS A 588 16.47 18.41 -31.81
C LYS A 588 15.35 19.40 -31.42
N ILE A 589 15.78 20.52 -30.84
CA ILE A 589 14.98 21.73 -30.63
C ILE A 589 14.50 22.28 -31.98
N HIS A 590 13.22 22.66 -32.06
CA HIS A 590 12.66 23.30 -33.26
C HIS A 590 13.23 24.72 -33.44
N SER A 591 13.41 25.16 -34.70
CA SER A 591 14.03 26.46 -35.03
C SER A 591 13.29 27.66 -34.44
N SER A 592 11.97 27.56 -34.24
CA SER A 592 11.15 28.63 -33.64
C SER A 592 11.41 28.80 -32.14
N ASP A 593 11.58 27.69 -31.40
CA ASP A 593 11.88 27.72 -29.98
C ASP A 593 13.30 28.26 -29.73
N ILE A 594 14.26 27.91 -30.59
CA ILE A 594 15.63 28.48 -30.55
C ILE A 594 15.58 29.99 -30.76
N SER A 595 14.84 30.47 -31.78
CA SER A 595 14.68 31.91 -32.05
C SER A 595 14.06 32.65 -30.86
N TYR A 596 13.05 32.06 -30.23
CA TYR A 596 12.41 32.63 -29.05
C TYR A 596 13.36 32.71 -27.85
N ILE A 597 14.10 31.63 -27.56
CA ILE A 597 15.08 31.58 -26.47
C ILE A 597 16.20 32.60 -26.71
N ILE A 598 16.71 32.72 -27.94
CA ILE A 598 17.71 33.73 -28.31
C ILE A 598 17.14 35.15 -28.14
N THR A 599 15.89 35.38 -28.51
CA THR A 599 15.23 36.69 -28.33
C THR A 599 15.13 37.06 -26.86
N ILE A 600 14.85 36.10 -25.97
CA ILE A 600 14.79 36.33 -24.52
C ILE A 600 16.17 36.57 -23.93
N LEU A 601 17.17 35.76 -24.32
CA LEU A 601 18.57 35.97 -23.95
C LEU A 601 19.00 37.38 -24.35
N PHE A 602 18.74 37.79 -25.59
CA PHE A 602 19.07 39.10 -26.10
C PHE A 602 18.35 40.24 -25.34
N ASN A 603 17.08 40.06 -25.00
CA ASN A 603 16.31 41.03 -24.22
C ASN A 603 16.73 41.11 -22.75
N SER A 604 17.21 40.01 -22.15
CA SER A 604 17.74 39.99 -20.78
C SER A 604 19.11 40.67 -20.67
N VAL A 605 19.91 40.64 -21.75
CA VAL A 605 21.21 41.33 -21.86
C VAL A 605 21.04 42.81 -22.20
N LYS A 606 19.94 43.19 -22.88
CA LYS A 606 19.53 44.59 -23.03
C LYS A 606 18.99 45.12 -21.70
N LEU A 607 19.90 45.58 -20.84
CA LEU A 607 19.56 46.49 -19.74
C LEU A 607 18.71 47.63 -20.31
N PRO A 608 17.50 47.92 -19.78
CA PRO A 608 16.71 49.03 -20.30
C PRO A 608 17.49 50.32 -20.04
N LEU A 609 18.02 50.91 -21.10
CA LEU A 609 18.64 52.25 -21.16
C LEU A 609 17.74 53.38 -20.62
N LYS A 610 16.51 53.08 -20.17
CA LYS A 610 15.57 54.05 -19.59
C LYS A 610 15.80 54.37 -18.11
N LEU A 611 16.79 53.78 -17.45
CA LEU A 611 17.28 54.28 -16.15
C LEU A 611 18.45 55.27 -16.29
N ALA A 612 19.02 55.44 -17.49
CA ALA A 612 20.10 56.40 -17.72
C ALA A 612 19.60 57.85 -17.87
N THR A 613 18.30 58.07 -18.11
CA THR A 613 17.74 59.42 -18.27
C THR A 613 17.08 60.00 -17.02
N THR A 614 16.85 59.19 -15.97
CA THR A 614 16.29 59.67 -14.69
C THR A 614 17.31 59.71 -13.54
N MET A 615 18.52 59.18 -13.74
CA MET A 615 19.63 59.24 -12.77
C MET A 615 20.78 60.14 -13.25
N GLY A 616 20.45 61.18 -14.02
CA GLY A 616 21.38 62.29 -14.27
C GLY A 616 21.45 63.20 -13.05
N THR A 617 22.04 62.73 -11.95
CA THR A 617 22.65 63.50 -10.84
C THR A 617 22.83 62.59 -9.63
N GLN A 618 23.90 61.79 -9.63
CA GLN A 618 24.80 61.60 -8.49
C GLN A 618 25.87 60.56 -8.84
N ASN A 619 27.12 61.00 -8.80
CA ASN A 619 28.32 60.18 -8.95
C ASN A 619 28.30 59.01 -7.96
N ILE A 620 28.30 57.77 -8.46
CA ILE A 620 28.68 56.58 -7.70
C ILE A 620 29.68 55.79 -8.56
N PRO A 621 30.83 55.32 -8.01
CA PRO A 621 31.91 54.77 -8.81
C PRO A 621 31.57 53.41 -9.40
N LEU A 622 32.15 53.16 -10.57
CA LEU A 622 32.03 51.99 -11.45
C LEU A 622 32.64 50.68 -10.87
N GLY A 623 32.40 50.35 -9.60
CA GLY A 623 33.23 49.40 -8.85
C GLY A 623 32.61 48.10 -8.32
N HIS A 624 31.35 47.76 -8.59
CA HIS A 624 30.70 46.65 -7.86
C HIS A 624 29.76 45.75 -8.70
N LEU A 625 30.21 45.29 -9.87
CA LEU A 625 29.43 44.32 -10.68
C LEU A 625 30.27 43.23 -11.35
N THR A 626 31.40 42.89 -10.75
CA THR A 626 32.23 41.77 -11.20
C THR A 626 32.17 40.61 -10.21
N TYR A 627 31.76 39.45 -10.76
CA TYR A 627 31.90 38.08 -10.25
C TYR A 627 30.91 37.57 -9.20
N GLN A 628 29.94 36.78 -9.67
CA GLN A 628 29.75 35.41 -9.17
C GLN A 628 28.95 34.56 -10.18
N PHE A 629 29.59 34.24 -11.30
CA PHE A 629 29.32 33.00 -12.02
C PHE A 629 30.32 31.97 -11.47
N CYS A 630 29.84 30.99 -10.72
CA CYS A 630 30.57 29.74 -10.46
C CYS A 630 29.64 28.59 -10.87
N PHE A 631 30.19 27.76 -11.75
CA PHE A 631 29.60 26.59 -12.38
C PHE A 631 29.08 25.54 -11.40
#